data_AF-A0A2I1H1F9-F1
#
_entry.id   AF-A0A2I1H1F9-F1
#
_cell.length_a   1.000
_cell.length_b   1.000
_cell.length_c   1.000
_cell.angle_alpha   90.00
_cell.angle_beta   90.00
_cell.angle_gamma   90.00
#
_symmetry.space_group_name_H-M   'P 1'
#
loop_
_entity.id
_entity.type
_entity.pdbx_description
1 polymer ?
#
loop_
_entity_poly.entity_id
_entity_poly.type
_entity_poly.pdbx_seq_one_letter_code
_entity_poly.pdbx_strand_id
1 'polypeptide(L)'
;MCIRCGKKEEETWEHIWNCDDNDATLDEIARELIYKFEEFLNTNERMKDIAILRDHNVNIITILEERSNILLGKNRIREMLRGVFNDKFNKLTKVKEEKIIIKECWNFIYNEFKNRIWLPRCEEVERLEKEKGIQKQDLKKKRKRESSIEEGKSEESIKDTKIKKTNENVKKKQKKEFVKNINIVTRDRLIGSVTDGINIEYIWDMTTKIY
;
A
#
# COMPACT_ATOMS: atom_id res chain seq x y z
N MET A 1 -7.82 -17.12 6.34
CA MET A 1 -6.80 -18.11 5.96
C MET A 1 -6.18 -17.63 4.67
N CYS A 2 -4.88 -17.35 4.69
CA CYS A 2 -4.15 -17.00 3.48
C CYS A 2 -4.01 -18.24 2.59
N ILE A 3 -4.34 -18.09 1.31
CA ILE A 3 -4.26 -19.18 0.36
C ILE A 3 -2.81 -19.60 0.06
N ARG A 4 -1.86 -18.65 0.16
CA ARG A 4 -0.42 -18.84 -0.09
C ARG A 4 0.23 -19.63 1.06
N CYS A 5 0.34 -19.04 2.24
CA CYS A 5 1.03 -19.68 3.39
C CYS A 5 0.22 -20.69 4.19
N GLY A 6 -1.06 -20.89 3.87
CA GLY A 6 -1.93 -21.86 4.54
C GLY A 6 -2.21 -21.57 6.02
N LYS A 7 -1.64 -20.51 6.60
CA LYS A 7 -1.84 -20.14 8.01
C LYS A 7 -3.29 -19.72 8.26
N LYS A 8 -3.79 -20.05 9.46
CA LYS A 8 -5.13 -19.66 9.96
C LYS A 8 -5.29 -18.15 10.21
N GLU A 9 -4.33 -17.33 9.79
CA GLU A 9 -4.47 -15.88 9.82
C GLU A 9 -5.50 -15.42 8.76
N GLU A 10 -6.27 -14.39 9.09
CA GLU A 10 -7.08 -13.70 8.10
C GLU A 10 -6.15 -13.04 7.08
N GLU A 11 -6.46 -13.20 5.79
CA GLU A 11 -5.70 -12.58 4.72
C GLU A 11 -6.04 -11.09 4.67
N THR A 12 -5.32 -10.33 5.49
CA THR A 12 -5.47 -8.88 5.57
C THR A 12 -4.50 -8.19 4.61
N TRP A 13 -4.76 -6.91 4.32
CA TRP A 13 -3.83 -6.07 3.57
C TRP A 13 -2.41 -6.09 4.18
N GLU A 14 -2.30 -6.19 5.51
CA GLU A 14 -1.00 -6.27 6.17
C GLU A 14 -0.31 -7.62 5.96
N HIS A 15 -1.07 -8.71 6.01
CA HIS A 15 -0.54 -10.06 5.79
C HIS A 15 0.01 -10.23 4.37
N ILE A 16 -0.59 -9.59 3.35
CA ILE A 16 -0.09 -9.62 1.96
C ILE A 16 1.40 -9.22 1.88
N TRP A 17 1.78 -8.15 2.58
CA TRP A 17 3.12 -7.59 2.53
C TRP A 17 4.11 -8.22 3.51
N ASN A 18 3.61 -8.93 4.52
CA ASN A 18 4.43 -9.57 5.57
C ASN A 18 4.25 -11.10 5.60
N CYS A 19 3.74 -11.69 4.53
CA CYS A 19 3.51 -13.13 4.44
C CYS A 19 4.86 -13.85 4.45
N ASP A 20 4.99 -14.88 5.27
CA ASP A 20 6.25 -15.63 5.42
C ASP A 20 6.71 -16.31 4.12
N ASP A 21 5.76 -16.64 3.24
CA ASP A 21 6.04 -17.22 1.92
C ASP A 21 6.45 -16.17 0.87
N ASN A 22 6.61 -14.90 1.24
CA ASN A 22 7.17 -13.90 0.33
C ASN A 22 8.69 -14.09 0.20
N ASP A 23 9.22 -14.02 -1.02
CA ASP A 23 10.66 -14.20 -1.29
C ASP A 23 11.54 -13.06 -0.75
N ALA A 24 10.90 -11.95 -0.37
CA ALA A 24 11.56 -10.81 0.24
C ALA A 24 10.64 -10.15 1.26
N THR A 25 11.24 -9.64 2.32
CA THR A 25 10.57 -8.80 3.32
C THR A 25 10.63 -7.33 2.93
N LEU A 26 9.73 -6.53 3.51
CA LEU A 26 9.78 -5.08 3.28
C LEU A 26 11.09 -4.46 3.77
N ASP A 27 11.65 -4.96 4.87
CA ASP A 27 12.87 -4.42 5.48
C ASP A 27 14.13 -4.78 4.69
N GLU A 28 14.16 -5.94 4.04
CA GLU A 28 15.23 -6.30 3.09
C GLU A 28 15.21 -5.40 1.87
N ILE A 29 14.03 -5.25 1.25
CA ILE A 29 13.87 -4.36 0.11
C ILE A 29 14.27 -2.94 0.50
N ALA A 30 13.76 -2.43 1.63
CA ALA A 30 14.02 -1.07 2.13
C ALA A 30 15.52 -0.75 2.26
N ARG A 31 16.31 -1.70 2.77
CA ARG A 31 17.76 -1.56 2.93
C ARG A 31 18.52 -1.49 1.60
N GLU A 32 18.02 -2.15 0.56
CA GLU A 32 18.65 -2.21 -0.77
C GLU A 32 18.22 -1.05 -1.69
N LEU A 33 17.12 -0.35 -1.37
CA LEU A 33 16.47 0.62 -2.26
C LEU A 33 17.41 1.67 -2.86
N ILE A 34 18.16 2.38 -2.01
CA ILE A 34 19.01 3.49 -2.44
C ILE A 34 20.16 2.97 -3.30
N TYR A 35 20.78 1.86 -2.88
CA TYR A 35 21.86 1.23 -3.63
C TYR A 35 21.40 0.81 -5.02
N LYS A 36 20.25 0.12 -5.12
CA LYS A 36 19.71 -0.31 -6.40
C LYS A 36 19.28 0.85 -7.30
N PHE A 37 18.72 1.90 -6.71
CA PHE A 37 18.37 3.09 -7.49
C PHE A 37 19.62 3.82 -8.00
N GLU A 38 20.68 3.88 -7.19
CA GLU A 38 21.97 4.40 -7.61
C GLU A 38 22.59 3.56 -8.74
N GLU A 39 22.55 2.23 -8.64
CA GLU A 39 22.99 1.31 -9.70
C GLU A 39 22.18 1.50 -11.00
N PHE A 40 20.86 1.69 -10.88
CA PHE A 40 20.00 2.04 -12.00
C PHE A 40 20.44 3.35 -12.66
N LEU A 41 20.66 4.42 -11.89
CA LEU A 41 21.13 5.70 -12.44
C LEU A 41 22.52 5.57 -13.08
N ASN A 42 23.42 4.78 -12.48
CA ASN A 42 24.76 4.54 -12.98
C ASN A 42 24.75 3.79 -14.32
N THR A 43 23.92 2.76 -14.44
CA THR A 43 23.73 1.99 -15.68
C THR A 43 23.19 2.86 -16.81
N ASN A 44 22.44 3.91 -16.48
CA ASN A 44 21.92 4.89 -17.44
C ASN A 44 22.83 6.12 -17.62
N GLU A 45 24.07 6.10 -17.12
CA GLU A 45 25.07 7.18 -17.21
C GLU A 45 24.62 8.52 -16.59
N ARG A 46 23.68 8.49 -15.63
CA ARG A 46 23.09 9.69 -15.01
C ARG A 46 23.87 10.16 -13.78
N MET A 47 25.16 10.43 -13.95
CA MET A 47 26.09 10.76 -12.83
C MET A 47 25.68 11.98 -12.01
N LYS A 48 25.07 13.00 -12.63
CA LYS A 48 24.56 14.19 -11.91
C LYS A 48 23.42 13.83 -10.97
N ASP A 49 22.57 12.90 -11.37
CA ASP A 49 21.40 12.49 -10.60
C ASP A 49 21.80 11.61 -9.41
N ILE A 50 22.90 10.85 -9.55
CA ILE A 50 23.52 10.14 -8.43
C ILE A 50 23.99 11.12 -7.35
N ALA A 51 24.61 12.24 -7.73
CA ALA A 51 25.03 13.25 -6.75
C ALA A 51 23.82 13.84 -6.00
N ILE A 52 22.72 14.11 -6.71
CA ILE A 52 21.45 14.56 -6.11
C ILE A 52 20.88 13.49 -5.18
N LEU A 53 20.82 12.24 -5.62
CA LEU A 53 20.32 11.13 -4.79
C LEU A 53 21.09 11.02 -3.49
N ARG A 54 22.42 11.09 -3.55
CA ARG A 54 23.30 11.00 -2.37
C ARG A 54 23.13 12.17 -1.41
N ASP A 55 22.81 13.36 -1.89
CA ASP A 55 22.50 14.52 -1.04
C ASP A 55 21.18 14.34 -0.27
N HIS A 56 20.20 13.66 -0.89
CA HIS A 56 18.86 13.46 -0.33
C HIS A 56 18.63 12.08 0.32
N ASN A 57 19.58 11.14 0.25
CA ASN A 57 19.37 9.74 0.62
C ASN A 57 18.91 9.55 2.09
N VAL A 58 19.57 10.21 3.03
CA VAL A 58 19.24 10.16 4.46
C VAL A 58 17.84 10.71 4.68
N ASN A 59 17.49 11.81 4.00
CA ASN A 59 16.17 12.42 4.11
C ASN A 59 15.07 11.50 3.53
N ILE A 60 15.32 10.87 2.39
CA ILE A 60 14.39 9.93 1.76
C ILE A 60 14.12 8.74 2.67
N ILE A 61 15.17 8.09 3.19
CA ILE A 61 15.04 6.95 4.10
C ILE A 61 14.34 7.38 5.39
N THR A 62 14.73 8.50 5.99
CA THR A 62 14.10 9.05 7.19
C THR A 62 12.61 9.26 6.97
N ILE A 63 12.21 9.83 5.82
CA ILE A 63 10.79 10.01 5.51
C ILE A 63 10.07 8.68 5.39
N LEU A 64 10.67 7.63 4.81
CA LEU A 64 10.02 6.34 4.64
C LEU A 64 9.84 5.58 5.97
N GLU A 65 10.85 5.67 6.84
CA GLU A 65 10.87 4.97 8.14
C GLU A 65 10.09 5.72 9.23
N GLU A 66 9.89 7.03 9.07
CA GLU A 66 9.09 7.84 9.99
C GLU A 66 7.70 7.24 10.23
N ARG A 67 7.18 7.47 11.44
CA ARG A 67 5.83 7.04 11.81
C ARG A 67 4.81 7.66 10.85
N SER A 68 3.89 6.81 10.43
CA SER A 68 2.77 7.19 9.59
C SER A 68 1.80 8.07 10.37
N ASN A 69 1.37 9.17 9.75
CA ASN A 69 0.35 10.06 10.31
C ASN A 69 -1.05 9.51 10.05
N ILE A 70 -1.17 8.61 9.08
CA ILE A 70 -2.41 7.97 8.64
C ILE A 70 -2.56 6.67 9.42
N LEU A 71 -1.56 5.79 9.35
CA LEU A 71 -1.57 4.44 9.86
C LEU A 71 -0.91 4.37 11.24
N LEU A 72 -1.73 4.45 12.28
CA LEU A 72 -1.27 4.35 13.67
C LEU A 72 -0.42 3.09 13.89
N GLY A 73 0.77 3.28 14.46
CA GLY A 73 1.71 2.20 14.77
C GLY A 73 2.45 1.62 13.55
N LYS A 74 2.36 2.25 12.38
CA LYS A 74 3.06 1.86 11.16
C LYS A 74 4.02 2.96 10.70
N ASN A 75 4.93 2.63 9.80
CA ASN A 75 5.81 3.58 9.11
C ASN A 75 5.20 4.02 7.76
N ARG A 76 5.84 4.99 7.10
CA ARG A 76 5.34 5.56 5.84
C ARG A 76 5.56 4.68 4.62
N ILE A 77 6.43 3.68 4.68
CA ILE A 77 6.45 2.59 3.68
C ILE A 77 5.03 2.02 3.52
N ARG A 78 4.29 1.83 4.62
CA ARG A 78 2.89 1.36 4.54
C ARG A 78 1.92 2.35 3.88
N GLU A 79 2.20 3.65 3.95
CA GLU A 79 1.42 4.67 3.22
C GLU A 79 1.69 4.55 1.73
N MET A 80 2.96 4.43 1.34
CA MET A 80 3.39 4.27 -0.06
C MET A 80 2.83 2.99 -0.69
N LEU A 81 2.83 1.85 0.01
CA LEU A 81 2.21 0.62 -0.47
C LEU A 81 0.70 0.74 -0.71
N ARG A 82 0.05 1.78 -0.18
CA ARG A 82 -1.36 2.11 -0.44
C ARG A 82 -1.55 3.18 -1.50
N GLY A 83 -0.48 3.57 -2.20
CA GLY A 83 -0.48 4.63 -3.21
C GLY A 83 -0.61 6.04 -2.62
N VAL A 84 -0.23 6.24 -1.35
CA VAL A 84 -0.29 7.56 -0.72
C VAL A 84 1.07 8.22 -0.84
N PHE A 85 1.14 9.29 -1.63
CA PHE A 85 2.34 10.11 -1.76
C PHE A 85 2.49 11.06 -0.56
N ASN A 86 3.69 11.08 0.04
CA ASN A 86 3.97 11.95 1.18
C ASN A 86 4.50 13.31 0.72
N ASP A 87 3.77 14.38 1.02
CA ASP A 87 4.13 15.74 0.60
C ASP A 87 5.47 16.24 1.20
N LYS A 88 6.02 15.59 2.23
CA LYS A 88 7.38 15.90 2.72
C LYS A 88 8.44 15.72 1.63
N PHE A 89 8.27 14.80 0.68
CA PHE A 89 9.17 14.67 -0.46
C PHE A 89 9.21 15.93 -1.33
N ASN A 90 8.06 16.60 -1.53
CA ASN A 90 8.01 17.87 -2.27
C ASN A 90 8.67 19.03 -1.51
N LYS A 91 8.76 18.92 -0.18
CA LYS A 91 9.32 19.92 0.73
C LYS A 91 10.84 19.75 0.94
N LEU A 92 11.45 18.65 0.47
CA LEU A 92 12.89 18.40 0.59
C LEU A 92 13.74 19.46 -0.11
N THR A 93 13.29 19.92 -1.28
CA THR A 93 14.03 20.87 -2.11
C THR A 93 13.08 21.80 -2.84
N LYS A 94 13.59 22.98 -3.22
CA LYS A 94 12.88 23.91 -4.12
C LYS A 94 13.32 23.74 -5.58
N VAL A 95 14.46 23.10 -5.81
CA VAL A 95 15.06 22.90 -7.12
C VAL A 95 14.19 21.92 -7.92
N LYS A 96 13.87 22.25 -9.17
CA LYS A 96 12.92 21.48 -9.98
C LYS A 96 13.54 20.14 -10.40
N GLU A 97 14.80 20.16 -10.76
CA GLU A 97 15.60 19.03 -11.22
C GLU A 97 15.69 17.98 -10.11
N GLU A 98 16.03 18.39 -8.88
CA GLU A 98 16.09 17.50 -7.73
C GLU A 98 14.74 16.87 -7.38
N LYS A 99 13.64 17.64 -7.49
CA LYS A 99 12.28 17.09 -7.31
C LYS A 99 11.96 15.98 -8.28
N ILE A 100 12.42 16.07 -9.53
CA ILE A 100 12.21 15.03 -10.53
C ILE A 100 12.91 13.74 -10.08
N ILE A 101 14.16 13.84 -9.64
CA ILE A 101 14.94 12.68 -9.16
C ILE A 101 14.33 12.07 -7.91
N ILE A 102 13.86 12.88 -6.96
CA ILE A 102 13.20 12.39 -5.73
C ILE A 102 11.90 11.65 -6.08
N LYS A 103 11.10 12.16 -7.03
CA LYS A 103 9.88 11.48 -7.49
C LYS A 103 10.20 10.18 -8.23
N GLU A 104 11.23 10.19 -9.06
CA GLU A 104 11.71 9.00 -9.75
C GLU A 104 12.18 7.94 -8.75
N CYS A 105 12.91 8.35 -7.70
CA CYS A 105 13.30 7.49 -6.60
C CYS A 105 12.08 6.89 -5.89
N TRP A 106 11.06 7.70 -5.57
CA TRP A 106 9.82 7.20 -4.96
C TRP A 106 9.12 6.15 -5.83
N ASN A 107 9.00 6.41 -7.14
CA ASN A 107 8.42 5.47 -8.10
C ASN A 107 9.23 4.19 -8.22
N PHE A 108 10.56 4.30 -8.27
CA PHE A 108 11.47 3.16 -8.29
C PHE A 108 11.28 2.28 -7.05
N ILE A 109 11.24 2.90 -5.87
CA ILE A 109 11.04 2.20 -4.60
C ILE A 109 9.71 1.45 -4.58
N TYR A 110 8.62 2.11 -4.99
CA TYR A 110 7.32 1.47 -5.08
C TYR A 110 7.35 0.27 -6.03
N ASN A 111 8.01 0.41 -7.18
CA ASN A 111 8.15 -0.67 -8.16
C ASN A 111 8.97 -1.84 -7.62
N GLU A 112 10.01 -1.63 -6.81
CA GLU A 112 10.75 -2.71 -6.16
C GLU A 112 9.83 -3.55 -5.26
N PHE A 113 9.00 -2.91 -4.42
CA PHE A 113 8.03 -3.63 -3.59
C PHE A 113 7.00 -4.37 -4.44
N LYS A 114 6.50 -3.73 -5.50
CA LYS A 114 5.52 -4.31 -6.41
C LYS A 114 6.09 -5.56 -7.10
N ASN A 115 7.29 -5.47 -7.65
CA ASN A 115 7.89 -6.52 -8.46
C ASN A 115 8.40 -7.69 -7.63
N ARG A 116 8.88 -7.45 -6.40
CA ARG A 116 9.44 -8.51 -5.56
C ARG A 116 8.42 -9.20 -4.65
N ILE A 117 7.31 -8.53 -4.34
CA ILE A 117 6.29 -9.07 -3.42
C ILE A 117 4.94 -9.21 -4.11
N TRP A 118 4.42 -8.12 -4.66
CA TRP A 118 3.03 -8.09 -5.14
C TRP A 118 2.82 -8.96 -6.39
N LEU A 119 3.66 -8.82 -7.41
CA LEU A 119 3.52 -9.57 -8.67
C LEU A 119 3.71 -11.09 -8.45
N PRO A 120 4.80 -11.56 -7.78
CA PRO A 120 4.97 -12.99 -7.53
C PRO A 120 3.83 -13.57 -6.71
N ARG A 121 3.30 -12.80 -5.75
CA ARG A 121 2.12 -13.20 -5.00
C ARG A 121 0.89 -13.34 -5.89
N CYS A 122 0.64 -12.38 -6.78
CA CYS A 122 -0.53 -12.42 -7.67
C CYS A 122 -0.50 -13.68 -8.54
N GLU A 123 0.66 -13.98 -9.13
CA GLU A 123 0.87 -15.17 -9.97
C GLU A 123 0.65 -16.46 -9.16
N GLU A 124 1.21 -16.53 -7.96
CA GLU A 124 1.08 -17.72 -7.10
C GLU A 124 -0.35 -17.92 -6.59
N VAL A 125 -1.03 -16.84 -6.18
CA VAL A 125 -2.44 -16.90 -5.78
C VAL A 125 -3.30 -17.36 -6.95
N GLU A 126 -3.07 -16.85 -8.17
CA GLU A 126 -3.80 -17.29 -9.35
C GLU A 126 -3.58 -18.79 -9.63
N ARG A 127 -2.35 -19.29 -9.49
CA ARG A 127 -2.03 -20.72 -9.63
C ARG A 127 -2.81 -21.56 -8.61
N LEU A 128 -2.77 -21.16 -7.33
CA LEU A 128 -3.44 -21.87 -6.23
C LEU A 128 -4.97 -21.82 -6.35
N GLU A 129 -5.54 -20.72 -6.85
CA GLU A 129 -6.98 -20.61 -7.12
C GLU A 129 -7.40 -21.56 -8.25
N LYS A 130 -6.61 -21.65 -9.33
CA LYS A 130 -6.85 -22.61 -10.43
C LYS A 130 -6.80 -24.05 -9.95
N GLU A 131 -5.81 -24.42 -9.14
CA GLU A 131 -5.70 -25.77 -8.56
C GLU A 131 -6.89 -26.14 -7.67
N LYS A 132 -7.47 -25.16 -6.97
CA LYS A 132 -8.66 -25.34 -6.15
C LYS A 132 -9.97 -25.23 -6.94
N GLY A 133 -9.91 -25.04 -8.25
CA GLY A 133 -11.08 -24.85 -9.12
C GLY A 133 -11.87 -23.58 -8.83
N ILE A 134 -11.27 -22.58 -8.16
CA ILE A 134 -11.91 -21.32 -7.82
C ILE A 134 -11.93 -20.44 -9.07
N GLN A 135 -13.12 -20.12 -9.58
CA GLN A 135 -13.25 -19.23 -10.73
C GLN A 135 -13.50 -17.79 -10.29
N LYS A 136 -13.19 -16.83 -11.16
CA LYS A 136 -13.47 -15.39 -10.92
C LYS A 136 -14.95 -15.13 -10.55
N GLN A 137 -15.86 -15.94 -11.05
CA GLN A 137 -17.29 -15.85 -10.73
C GLN A 137 -17.58 -16.20 -9.26
N ASP A 138 -16.84 -17.16 -8.69
CA ASP A 138 -17.00 -17.60 -7.30
C ASP A 138 -16.48 -16.54 -6.33
N LEU A 139 -15.35 -15.91 -6.67
CA LEU A 139 -14.82 -14.75 -5.95
C LEU A 139 -15.81 -13.58 -5.95
N LYS A 140 -16.45 -13.30 -7.09
CA LYS A 140 -17.46 -12.23 -7.23
C LYS A 140 -18.72 -12.51 -6.41
N LYS A 141 -19.18 -13.77 -6.37
CA LYS A 141 -20.32 -14.20 -5.54
C LYS A 141 -19.99 -14.10 -4.04
N LYS A 142 -18.78 -14.47 -3.63
CA LYS A 142 -18.31 -14.33 -2.24
C LYS A 142 -18.27 -12.87 -1.81
N ARG A 143 -17.71 -11.96 -2.64
CA ARG A 143 -17.68 -10.51 -2.36
C ARG A 143 -19.08 -9.92 -2.15
N LYS A 144 -20.07 -10.30 -2.96
CA LYS A 144 -21.47 -9.85 -2.78
C LYS A 144 -22.07 -10.35 -1.46
N ARG A 145 -21.78 -11.58 -1.05
CA ARG A 145 -22.25 -12.11 0.24
C ARG A 145 -21.61 -11.37 1.42
N GLU A 146 -20.30 -11.11 1.35
CA GLU A 146 -19.58 -10.38 2.41
C GLU A 146 -20.03 -8.93 2.54
N SER A 147 -20.28 -8.22 1.42
CA SER A 147 -20.84 -6.86 1.47
C SER A 147 -22.25 -6.82 2.10
N SER A 148 -23.10 -7.80 1.78
CA SER A 148 -24.44 -7.91 2.39
C SER A 148 -24.39 -8.28 3.88
N ILE A 149 -23.38 -9.04 4.32
CA ILE A 149 -23.18 -9.38 5.74
C ILE A 149 -22.61 -8.19 6.53
N GLU A 150 -21.76 -7.36 5.93
CA GLU A 150 -21.28 -6.12 6.56
C GLU A 150 -22.39 -5.09 6.75
N GLU A 151 -23.36 -5.02 5.83
CA GLU A 151 -24.55 -4.17 5.97
C GLU A 151 -25.51 -4.71 7.05
N GLY A 152 -25.73 -6.03 7.11
CA GLY A 152 -26.63 -6.68 8.08
C GLY A 152 -26.14 -6.77 9.53
N LYS A 153 -24.83 -6.65 9.79
CA LYS A 153 -24.29 -6.68 11.17
C LYS A 153 -24.49 -5.38 11.96
N SER A 154 -25.10 -4.35 11.35
CA SER A 154 -25.22 -3.03 11.97
C SER A 154 -26.44 -2.86 12.89
N GLU A 155 -27.43 -3.77 12.87
CA GLU A 155 -28.72 -3.55 13.53
C GLU A 155 -28.97 -4.37 14.81
N GLU A 156 -28.25 -5.46 15.07
CA GLU A 156 -28.73 -6.47 16.05
C GLU A 156 -27.96 -6.57 17.39
N SER A 157 -27.10 -5.61 17.76
CA SER A 157 -26.36 -5.70 19.05
C SER A 157 -26.23 -4.38 19.82
N ILE A 158 -27.32 -3.61 19.94
CA ILE A 158 -27.38 -2.46 20.86
C ILE A 158 -28.63 -2.53 21.74
N LYS A 159 -28.68 -3.54 22.61
CA LYS A 159 -29.38 -3.41 23.90
C LYS A 159 -28.39 -3.85 24.96
N ASP A 160 -28.19 -2.98 25.95
CA ASP A 160 -27.31 -3.12 27.11
C ASP A 160 -25.82 -2.87 26.77
N THR A 161 -25.19 -1.75 27.12
CA THR A 161 -25.06 -1.17 28.46
C THR A 161 -24.74 0.34 28.32
N LYS A 162 -25.54 1.21 28.95
CA LYS A 162 -25.26 2.66 29.07
C LYS A 162 -24.12 2.88 30.08
N ILE A 163 -23.39 3.98 29.90
CA ILE A 163 -22.34 4.56 30.78
C ILE A 163 -20.88 4.19 30.41
N LYS A 164 -20.41 4.74 29.27
CA LYS A 164 -18.99 5.14 28.97
C LYS A 164 -18.89 5.85 27.60
N LYS A 165 -19.96 6.55 27.21
CA LYS A 165 -20.20 7.05 25.84
C LYS A 165 -19.77 8.51 25.69
N THR A 166 -18.51 8.78 25.38
CA THR A 166 -18.14 10.02 24.66
C THR A 166 -16.81 9.89 23.93
N ASN A 167 -15.77 9.29 24.53
CA ASN A 167 -14.46 9.18 23.86
C ASN A 167 -14.31 7.98 22.89
N GLU A 168 -15.02 6.87 23.11
CA GLU A 168 -14.97 5.72 22.19
C GLU A 168 -15.72 5.95 20.87
N ASN A 169 -16.81 6.72 20.89
CA ASN A 169 -17.61 6.96 19.69
C ASN A 169 -16.89 7.88 18.70
N VAL A 170 -16.10 8.84 19.17
CA VAL A 170 -15.26 9.68 18.30
C VAL A 170 -14.16 8.84 17.66
N LYS A 171 -13.46 8.00 18.44
CA LYS A 171 -12.42 7.09 17.92
C LYS A 171 -12.99 6.04 16.94
N LYS A 172 -14.18 5.48 17.22
CA LYS A 172 -14.86 4.52 16.33
C LYS A 172 -15.37 5.19 15.06
N LYS A 173 -15.87 6.43 15.13
CA LYS A 173 -16.31 7.21 13.96
C LYS A 173 -15.13 7.63 13.09
N GLN A 174 -14.05 8.12 13.69
CA GLN A 174 -12.79 8.42 12.99
C GLN A 174 -12.19 7.16 12.36
N LYS A 175 -12.17 6.01 13.07
CA LYS A 175 -11.69 4.75 12.51
C LYS A 175 -12.58 4.24 11.35
N LYS A 176 -13.90 4.43 11.42
CA LYS A 176 -14.84 4.10 10.33
C LYS A 176 -14.69 5.05 9.14
N GLU A 177 -14.60 6.36 9.35
CA GLU A 177 -14.33 7.35 8.28
C GLU A 177 -12.96 7.11 7.65
N PHE A 178 -11.96 6.74 8.44
CA PHE A 178 -10.62 6.43 7.98
C PHE A 178 -10.57 5.15 7.14
N VAL A 179 -11.22 4.06 7.59
CA VAL A 179 -11.35 2.81 6.81
C VAL A 179 -12.17 3.05 5.54
N LYS A 180 -13.23 3.86 5.61
CA LYS A 180 -14.04 4.26 4.46
C LYS A 180 -13.22 5.10 3.48
N ASN A 181 -12.42 6.05 3.95
CA ASN A 181 -11.53 6.85 3.12
C ASN A 181 -10.35 6.05 2.54
N ILE A 182 -9.87 4.98 3.19
CA ILE A 182 -8.86 4.09 2.62
C ILE A 182 -9.46 3.17 1.55
N ASN A 183 -10.65 2.62 1.79
CA ASN A 183 -11.35 1.80 0.79
C ASN A 183 -11.76 2.62 -0.44
N ILE A 184 -12.24 3.85 -0.24
CA ILE A 184 -12.65 4.78 -1.30
C ILE A 184 -11.47 5.21 -2.18
N VAL A 185 -10.28 5.43 -1.60
CA VAL A 185 -9.22 6.18 -2.31
C VAL A 185 -8.32 5.29 -3.18
N THR A 186 -8.16 4.00 -2.88
CA THR A 186 -7.32 3.12 -3.72
C THR A 186 -8.01 1.81 -4.13
N ARG A 187 -8.55 1.00 -3.21
CA ARG A 187 -9.07 -0.34 -3.56
C ARG A 187 -10.20 -0.28 -4.59
N ASP A 188 -11.26 0.49 -4.34
CA ASP A 188 -12.43 0.50 -5.23
C ASP A 188 -12.14 1.23 -6.55
N ARG A 189 -11.25 2.22 -6.52
CA ARG A 189 -10.84 2.98 -7.71
C ARG A 189 -9.91 2.19 -8.62
N LEU A 190 -8.96 1.45 -8.08
CA LEU A 190 -8.07 0.57 -8.84
C LEU A 190 -8.82 -0.62 -9.41
N ILE A 191 -9.73 -1.20 -8.61
CA ILE A 191 -10.64 -2.23 -9.10
C ILE A 191 -11.50 -1.66 -10.23
N GLY A 192 -12.04 -0.45 -10.08
CA GLY A 192 -12.77 0.28 -11.11
C GLY A 192 -11.97 0.50 -12.40
N SER A 193 -10.77 1.08 -12.31
CA SER A 193 -9.91 1.34 -13.47
C SER A 193 -9.46 0.07 -14.19
N VAL A 194 -9.23 -1.03 -13.46
CA VAL A 194 -8.95 -2.35 -14.06
C VAL A 194 -10.19 -2.95 -14.70
N THR A 195 -11.39 -2.78 -14.11
CA THR A 195 -12.64 -3.22 -14.73
C THR A 195 -13.04 -2.39 -15.95
N ASP A 196 -12.59 -1.14 -16.02
CA ASP A 196 -12.86 -0.20 -17.12
C ASP A 196 -11.79 -0.28 -18.23
N GLY A 197 -10.85 -1.22 -18.15
CA GLY A 197 -9.83 -1.46 -19.19
C GLY A 197 -8.73 -0.40 -19.28
N ILE A 198 -8.58 0.43 -18.24
CA ILE A 198 -7.57 1.50 -18.20
C ILE A 198 -6.22 0.89 -17.82
N ASN A 199 -5.16 1.21 -18.58
CA ASN A 199 -3.79 0.80 -18.25
C ASN A 199 -3.33 1.50 -16.96
N ILE A 200 -3.32 0.74 -15.85
CA ILE A 200 -2.90 1.19 -14.53
C ILE A 200 -1.38 1.26 -14.37
N GLU A 201 -0.58 0.96 -15.38
CA GLU A 201 0.89 0.94 -15.30
C GLU A 201 1.49 2.28 -14.83
N TYR A 202 0.81 3.41 -15.11
CA TYR A 202 1.29 4.77 -14.80
C TYR A 202 0.32 5.65 -13.98
N ILE A 203 -0.76 5.10 -13.42
CA ILE A 203 -1.86 5.89 -12.81
C ILE A 203 -1.68 6.16 -11.31
N TRP A 204 -0.70 5.52 -10.69
CA TRP A 204 -0.54 5.50 -9.22
C TRP A 204 -0.03 6.81 -8.61
N ASP A 205 0.25 7.83 -9.43
CA ASP A 205 1.10 8.96 -9.07
C ASP A 205 0.37 10.28 -8.75
N MET A 206 -0.95 10.29 -8.57
CA MET A 206 -1.72 11.55 -8.56
C MET A 206 -2.67 11.75 -7.36
N THR A 207 -2.40 11.16 -6.19
CA THR A 207 -3.10 11.58 -4.97
C THR A 207 -2.14 12.20 -3.96
N THR A 208 -1.77 13.45 -4.21
CA THR A 208 -1.20 14.32 -3.18
C THR A 208 -2.26 14.55 -2.10
N LYS A 209 -2.00 14.10 -0.87
CA LYS A 209 -2.74 14.62 0.29
C LYS A 209 -1.97 15.77 0.89
N ILE A 210 -2.56 16.95 0.73
CA ILE A 210 -2.17 18.16 1.44
C ILE A 210 -2.40 17.89 2.94
N TYR A 211 -1.35 18.04 3.73
CA TYR A 211 -1.45 18.28 5.17
C TYR A 211 -1.23 19.76 5.41
#